data_AF-A0A844FI66-F1
#
_entry.id   AF-A0A844FI66-F1
#
_cell.length_a   1.000
_cell.length_b   1.000
_cell.length_c   1.000
_cell.angle_alpha   90.00
_cell.angle_beta   90.00
_cell.angle_gamma   90.00
#
_symmetry.space_group_name_H-M   'P 1'
#
loop_
_entity.id
_entity.type
_entity.pdbx_description
1 polymer ?
#
loop_
_entity_poly.entity_id
_entity_poly.type
_entity_poly.pdbx_seq_one_letter_code
_entity_poly.pdbx_strand_id
1 'polypeptide(L)'
;MGLFNFFKKIKTENEVRKWQNREKPYFKIETIGPINGLVTEYDLNNIRAIGTSKRTWWYLLEGSNKNVAIKDILLLNKYIAEYAKSNPKISKVRLYESSIRFYEYGRATENDDFTRLLVNPYTEKGNLKKYPLILKFKTLSNDEDFASMANGKPNIFGDIHYLKSGDIGKYRVIIWIQHNMYEIKGNCK
;
A
#
# COMPACT_ATOMS: atom_id res chain seq x y z
N MET A 1 -0.50 -15.30 45.05
CA MET A 1 0.49 -14.72 44.11
C MET A 1 0.42 -15.50 42.80
N GLY A 2 -0.22 -14.95 41.77
CA GLY A 2 -0.36 -15.62 40.47
C GLY A 2 0.79 -15.25 39.54
N LEU A 3 1.61 -16.22 39.14
CA LEU A 3 2.56 -16.06 38.04
C LEU A 3 1.83 -16.21 36.70
N PHE A 4 1.59 -15.10 36.00
CA PHE A 4 1.23 -15.13 34.58
C PHE A 4 2.49 -15.33 33.75
N ASN A 5 2.74 -16.57 33.34
CA ASN A 5 3.74 -16.88 32.32
C ASN A 5 3.22 -16.46 30.94
N PHE A 6 3.81 -15.39 30.42
CA PHE A 6 3.60 -14.87 29.07
C PHE A 6 4.30 -15.81 28.08
N PHE A 7 3.60 -16.83 27.58
CA PHE A 7 4.14 -17.66 26.51
C PHE A 7 4.20 -16.86 25.19
N LYS A 8 5.42 -16.47 24.78
CA LYS A 8 5.74 -16.22 23.37
C LYS A 8 5.33 -17.48 22.59
N LYS A 9 4.33 -17.35 21.71
CA LYS A 9 3.87 -18.44 20.85
C LYS A 9 5.03 -18.85 19.92
N ILE A 10 5.74 -19.91 20.27
CA ILE A 10 6.71 -20.57 19.40
C ILE A 10 5.90 -21.14 18.24
N LYS A 11 6.12 -20.64 17.02
CA LYS A 11 5.49 -21.21 15.81
C LYS A 11 5.91 -22.67 15.73
N THR A 12 4.94 -23.56 15.62
CA THR A 12 5.19 -25.01 15.56
C THR A 12 5.92 -25.38 14.27
N GLU A 13 6.73 -26.45 14.27
CA GLU A 13 7.42 -26.93 13.06
C GLU A 13 6.47 -27.19 11.89
N ASN A 14 5.23 -27.62 12.19
CA ASN A 14 4.17 -27.79 11.21
C ASN A 14 3.69 -26.47 10.61
N GLU A 15 3.60 -25.40 11.40
CA GLU A 15 3.32 -24.06 10.86
C GLU A 15 4.49 -23.63 9.96
N VAL A 16 5.74 -23.76 10.40
CA VAL A 16 6.93 -23.40 9.60
C VAL A 16 6.99 -24.18 8.28
N ARG A 17 6.72 -25.48 8.28
CA ARG A 17 6.61 -26.29 7.05
C ARG A 17 5.46 -25.86 6.15
N LYS A 18 4.31 -25.50 6.74
CA LYS A 18 3.15 -24.97 6.00
C LYS A 18 3.39 -23.56 5.44
N TRP A 19 4.37 -22.81 5.96
CA TRP A 19 4.88 -21.57 5.37
C TRP A 19 5.85 -21.84 4.21
N GLN A 20 6.74 -22.83 4.37
CA GLN A 20 7.76 -23.16 3.37
C GLN A 20 7.18 -23.84 2.11
N ASN A 21 6.04 -24.54 2.23
CA ASN A 21 5.41 -25.30 1.15
C ASN A 21 4.21 -24.60 0.46
N ARG A 22 4.00 -23.30 0.67
CA ARG A 22 2.98 -22.56 -0.10
C ARG A 22 3.44 -22.36 -1.54
N GLU A 23 2.50 -22.44 -2.49
CA GLU A 23 2.79 -22.06 -3.87
C GLU A 23 3.35 -20.64 -3.88
N LYS A 24 4.53 -20.47 -4.49
CA LYS A 24 5.16 -19.16 -4.59
C LYS A 24 4.25 -18.29 -5.47
N PRO A 25 3.94 -17.05 -5.08
CA PRO A 25 3.21 -16.15 -5.94
C PRO A 25 3.87 -16.09 -7.33
N TYR A 26 3.06 -16.08 -8.39
CA TYR A 26 3.58 -16.05 -9.75
C TYR A 26 4.14 -14.65 -10.04
N PHE A 27 5.47 -14.56 -10.12
CA PHE A 27 6.18 -13.35 -10.53
C PHE A 27 6.36 -13.35 -12.04
N LYS A 28 6.04 -12.22 -12.65
CA LYS A 28 6.40 -11.94 -14.04
C LYS A 28 7.03 -10.57 -14.10
N ILE A 29 8.23 -10.49 -14.66
CA ILE A 29 8.80 -9.20 -15.04
C ILE A 29 8.02 -8.78 -16.29
N GLU A 30 7.37 -7.62 -16.23
CA GLU A 30 6.58 -7.08 -17.33
C GLU A 30 7.10 -5.69 -17.71
N THR A 31 7.42 -5.50 -18.98
CA THR A 31 7.56 -4.16 -19.52
C THR A 31 6.18 -3.69 -19.96
N ILE A 32 5.64 -2.67 -19.29
CA ILE A 32 4.41 -2.00 -19.76
C ILE A 32 4.76 -1.10 -20.95
N GLY A 33 5.91 -0.43 -20.87
CA GLY A 33 6.34 0.55 -21.87
C GLY A 33 5.65 1.91 -21.68
N PRO A 34 5.98 2.90 -22.53
CA PRO A 34 5.34 4.21 -22.50
C PRO A 34 3.86 4.10 -22.88
N ILE A 35 3.01 4.83 -22.16
CA ILE A 35 1.56 4.91 -22.44
C ILE A 35 1.30 6.26 -23.12
N ASN A 36 0.76 6.23 -24.34
CA ASN A 36 0.51 7.45 -25.10
C ASN A 36 -0.47 8.38 -24.36
N GLY A 37 -0.09 9.65 -24.21
CA GLY A 37 -0.89 10.66 -23.50
C GLY A 37 -0.87 10.55 -21.96
N LEU A 38 -0.02 9.69 -21.39
CA LEU A 38 0.23 9.62 -19.95
C LEU A 38 1.62 10.18 -19.63
N VAL A 39 1.65 11.21 -18.80
CA VAL A 39 2.86 11.70 -18.13
C VAL A 39 2.95 11.05 -16.75
N THR A 40 4.11 10.53 -16.38
CA THR A 40 4.32 9.87 -15.09
C THR A 40 5.80 9.92 -14.69
N GLU A 41 6.06 10.13 -13.41
CA GLU A 41 7.41 9.99 -12.83
C GLU A 41 7.80 8.52 -12.60
N TYR A 42 6.83 7.60 -12.58
CA TYR A 42 7.11 6.17 -12.50
C TYR A 42 7.75 5.66 -13.80
N ASP A 43 8.86 4.95 -13.69
CA ASP A 43 9.45 4.17 -14.77
C ASP A 43 8.63 2.90 -15.01
N LEU A 44 7.82 2.93 -16.07
CA LEU A 44 6.96 1.81 -16.49
C LEU A 44 7.67 0.85 -17.48
N ASN A 45 8.90 1.13 -17.88
CA ASN A 45 9.64 0.27 -18.80
C ASN A 45 10.23 -0.96 -18.09
N ASN A 46 10.56 -0.82 -16.80
CA ASN A 46 11.26 -1.83 -16.02
C ASN A 46 10.56 -2.09 -14.68
N ILE A 47 9.27 -2.46 -14.72
CA ILE A 47 8.47 -2.67 -13.52
C ILE A 47 8.10 -4.14 -13.33
N ARG A 48 8.33 -4.70 -12.14
CA ARG A 48 7.97 -6.10 -11.87
C ARG A 48 6.50 -6.20 -11.52
N ALA A 49 5.83 -7.21 -12.08
CA ALA A 49 4.44 -7.51 -11.76
C ALA A 49 4.34 -8.79 -10.92
N ILE A 50 3.41 -8.77 -9.96
CA ILE A 50 2.96 -9.96 -9.25
C ILE A 50 1.50 -10.19 -9.61
N GLY A 51 1.20 -11.39 -10.07
CA GLY A 51 -0.15 -11.79 -10.44
C GLY A 51 -0.86 -12.40 -9.24
N THR A 52 -2.05 -11.91 -8.90
CA THR A 52 -2.98 -12.62 -8.00
C THR A 52 -4.03 -13.43 -8.76
N SER A 53 -4.15 -13.18 -10.07
CA SER A 53 -4.92 -13.97 -11.04
C SER A 53 -4.49 -13.58 -12.47
N LYS A 54 -4.94 -14.33 -13.50
CA LYS A 54 -4.64 -14.06 -14.93
C LYS A 54 -5.05 -12.67 -15.43
N ARG A 55 -5.83 -11.88 -14.65
CA ARG A 55 -6.42 -10.60 -15.08
C ARG A 55 -6.07 -9.41 -14.20
N THR A 56 -5.39 -9.62 -13.07
CA THR A 56 -5.04 -8.52 -12.16
C THR A 56 -3.57 -8.61 -11.81
N TRP A 57 -2.80 -7.67 -12.35
CA TRP A 57 -1.40 -7.48 -12.05
C TRP A 57 -1.23 -6.36 -11.05
N TRP A 58 -0.37 -6.59 -10.06
CA TRP A 58 0.09 -5.57 -9.13
C TRP A 58 1.53 -5.26 -9.43
N TYR A 59 1.86 -3.99 -9.60
CA TYR A 59 3.20 -3.59 -9.95
C TYR A 59 4.00 -3.20 -8.70
N LEU A 60 5.17 -3.81 -8.56
CA LEU A 60 6.08 -3.63 -7.44
C LEU A 60 6.82 -2.30 -7.57
N LEU A 61 6.97 -1.61 -6.44
CA LEU A 61 7.61 -0.31 -6.36
C LEU A 61 9.00 -0.47 -5.78
N GLU A 62 10.00 -0.46 -6.68
CA GLU A 62 11.40 -0.74 -6.38
C GLU A 62 12.29 0.34 -7.02
N GLY A 63 13.53 0.47 -6.56
CA GLY A 63 14.46 1.47 -7.09
C GLY A 63 13.88 2.89 -7.07
N SER A 64 13.94 3.59 -8.19
CA SER A 64 13.39 4.95 -8.34
C SER A 64 11.88 5.02 -8.10
N ASN A 65 11.12 4.00 -8.54
CA ASN A 65 9.66 3.96 -8.36
C ASN A 65 9.26 3.94 -6.88
N LYS A 66 10.08 3.32 -6.02
CA LYS A 66 9.90 3.36 -4.57
C LYS A 66 10.00 4.80 -4.04
N ASN A 67 10.98 5.56 -4.51
CA ASN A 67 11.22 6.94 -4.08
C ASN A 67 10.07 7.87 -4.50
N VAL A 68 9.53 7.71 -5.72
CA VAL A 68 8.35 8.46 -6.18
C VAL A 68 7.16 8.18 -5.27
N ALA A 69 6.88 6.91 -4.98
CA ALA A 69 5.80 6.53 -4.09
C ALA A 69 5.96 7.10 -2.66
N ILE A 70 7.16 7.04 -2.09
CA ILE A 70 7.44 7.60 -0.75
C ILE A 70 7.15 9.09 -0.75
N LYS A 71 7.69 9.84 -1.73
CA LYS A 71 7.49 11.29 -1.86
C LYS A 71 5.99 11.62 -1.81
N ASP A 72 5.21 10.97 -2.66
CA ASP A 72 3.78 11.25 -2.81
C ASP A 72 2.96 10.84 -1.58
N ILE A 73 3.28 9.70 -0.95
CA ILE A 73 2.61 9.24 0.27
C ILE A 73 2.88 10.23 1.41
N LEU A 74 4.11 10.71 1.55
CA LEU A 74 4.46 11.66 2.62
C LEU A 74 3.80 13.03 2.45
N LEU A 75 3.42 13.43 1.22
CA LEU A 75 2.62 14.64 0.99
C LEU A 75 1.26 14.58 1.69
N LEU A 76 0.71 13.38 1.91
CA LEU A 76 -0.59 13.21 2.56
C LEU A 76 -0.57 13.63 4.04
N ASN A 77 0.61 13.74 4.66
CA ASN A 77 0.74 14.24 6.04
C ASN A 77 0.13 15.63 6.23
N LYS A 78 0.15 16.50 5.20
CA LYS A 78 -0.48 17.82 5.31
C LYS A 78 -2.00 17.73 5.52
N TYR A 79 -2.65 16.76 4.87
CA TYR A 79 -4.09 16.54 5.00
C TYR A 79 -4.44 15.82 6.30
N ILE A 80 -3.57 14.89 6.75
CA ILE A 80 -3.69 14.26 8.07
C ILE A 80 -3.61 15.33 9.17
N ALA A 81 -2.63 16.24 9.08
CA ALA A 81 -2.46 17.32 10.05
C ALA A 81 -3.65 18.29 10.06
N GLU A 82 -4.21 18.63 8.90
CA GLU A 82 -5.41 19.47 8.82
C GLU A 82 -6.61 18.80 9.48
N TYR A 83 -6.90 17.55 9.13
CA TYR A 83 -8.02 16.79 9.69
C TYR A 83 -7.85 16.55 11.19
N ALA A 84 -6.61 16.48 11.68
CA ALA A 84 -6.29 16.33 13.09
C ALA A 84 -6.66 17.54 13.96
N LYS A 85 -6.75 18.75 13.39
CA LYS A 85 -7.16 19.95 14.13
C LYS A 85 -8.56 19.80 14.76
N SER A 86 -9.47 19.11 14.08
CA SER A 86 -10.82 18.83 14.58
C SER A 86 -10.98 17.43 15.20
N ASN A 87 -9.91 16.61 15.20
CA ASN A 87 -9.96 15.22 15.63
C ASN A 87 -8.76 14.88 16.55
N PRO A 88 -8.86 15.13 17.87
CA PRO A 88 -7.73 14.96 18.78
C PRO A 88 -7.12 13.54 18.81
N LYS A 89 -7.92 12.51 18.53
CA LYS A 89 -7.48 11.10 18.49
C LYS A 89 -6.44 10.80 17.39
N ILE A 90 -6.37 11.64 16.36
CA ILE A 90 -5.38 11.49 15.27
C ILE A 90 -4.29 12.57 15.31
N SER A 91 -4.24 13.41 16.35
CA SER A 91 -3.29 14.52 16.50
C SER A 91 -1.81 14.13 16.40
N LYS A 92 -1.49 12.88 16.75
CA LYS A 92 -0.13 12.32 16.72
C LYS A 92 0.11 11.39 15.52
N VAL A 93 -0.90 11.20 14.66
CA VAL A 93 -0.80 10.28 13.53
C VAL A 93 -0.01 10.95 12.41
N ARG A 94 1.00 10.25 11.91
CA ARG A 94 1.84 10.70 10.81
C ARG A 94 2.37 9.50 10.03
N LEU A 95 2.48 9.66 8.71
CA LEU A 95 3.18 8.74 7.82
C LEU A 95 4.69 9.03 7.88
N TYR A 96 5.47 7.98 8.09
CA TYR A 96 6.93 8.01 8.04
C TYR A 96 7.42 7.12 6.90
N GLU A 97 8.52 7.47 6.27
CA GLU A 97 9.12 6.66 5.19
C GLU A 97 9.36 5.21 5.65
N SER A 98 9.94 5.03 6.83
CA SER A 98 10.22 3.72 7.44
C SER A 98 8.97 2.91 7.77
N SER A 99 7.79 3.54 7.79
CA SER A 99 6.52 2.86 8.03
C SER A 99 5.84 2.39 6.74
N ILE A 100 6.27 2.84 5.56
CA ILE A 100 5.65 2.44 4.30
C ILE A 100 6.13 1.04 3.92
N ARG A 101 5.19 0.09 3.86
CA ARG A 101 5.49 -1.31 3.56
C ARG A 101 5.58 -1.51 2.06
N PHE A 102 6.75 -1.87 1.57
CA PHE A 102 6.97 -2.32 0.19
C PHE A 102 7.06 -3.85 0.14
N TYR A 103 6.96 -4.42 -1.05
CA TYR A 103 7.11 -5.85 -1.23
C TYR A 103 8.52 -6.32 -0.84
N GLU A 104 8.59 -7.35 -0.01
CA GLU A 104 9.84 -8.04 0.34
C GLU A 104 9.76 -9.50 -0.11
N TYR A 105 10.66 -9.89 -1.00
CA TYR A 105 10.71 -11.25 -1.55
C TYR A 105 10.86 -12.28 -0.43
N GLY A 106 10.03 -13.32 -0.47
CA GLY A 106 10.01 -14.40 0.53
C GLY A 106 9.25 -14.08 1.83
N ARG A 107 8.73 -12.86 2.00
CA ARG A 107 7.88 -12.48 3.15
C ARG A 107 6.44 -12.19 2.77
N ALA A 108 6.21 -11.74 1.54
CA ALA A 108 4.88 -11.47 1.04
C ALA A 108 4.18 -12.75 0.60
N THR A 109 3.02 -13.00 1.21
CA THR A 109 2.08 -14.05 0.77
C THR A 109 1.13 -13.50 -0.29
N GLU A 110 0.42 -14.39 -0.98
CA GLU A 110 -0.69 -14.09 -1.92
C GLU A 110 -1.75 -13.14 -1.33
N ASN A 111 -1.91 -13.15 0.00
CA ASN A 111 -2.83 -12.28 0.73
C ASN A 111 -2.13 -11.09 1.40
N ASP A 112 -0.80 -10.98 1.33
CA ASP A 112 -0.09 -9.93 2.05
C ASP A 112 -0.25 -8.58 1.36
N ASP A 113 -0.51 -7.56 2.17
CA ASP A 113 -0.81 -6.22 1.70
C ASP A 113 0.46 -5.37 1.76
N PHE A 114 0.88 -4.90 0.59
CA PHE A 114 2.03 -4.01 0.42
C PHE A 114 1.68 -2.86 -0.51
N THR A 115 2.51 -1.82 -0.45
CA THR A 115 2.43 -0.64 -1.30
C THR A 115 2.74 -1.01 -2.74
N ARG A 116 1.81 -0.71 -3.64
CA ARG A 116 1.81 -1.20 -5.02
C ARG A 116 1.16 -0.21 -5.97
N LEU A 117 1.59 -0.24 -7.22
CA LEU A 117 1.01 0.56 -8.28
C LEU A 117 0.01 -0.30 -9.08
N LEU A 118 -1.16 0.26 -9.35
CA LEU A 118 -2.11 -0.27 -10.33
C LEU A 118 -2.00 0.56 -11.59
N VAL A 119 -1.73 -0.12 -12.70
CA VAL A 119 -1.65 0.49 -14.02
C VAL A 119 -2.84 0.00 -14.83
N ASN A 120 -3.81 0.88 -15.05
CA ASN A 120 -5.00 0.57 -15.84
C ASN A 120 -5.37 1.81 -16.68
N PRO A 121 -4.62 2.05 -17.77
CA PRO A 121 -4.67 3.32 -18.48
C PRO A 121 -5.95 3.50 -19.28
N TYR A 122 -6.54 2.43 -19.83
CA TYR A 122 -7.62 2.55 -20.81
C TYR A 122 -8.98 2.11 -20.26
N THR A 123 -10.04 2.76 -20.73
CA THR A 123 -11.43 2.32 -20.59
C THR A 123 -11.71 1.12 -21.51
N GLU A 124 -12.85 0.46 -21.33
CA GLU A 124 -13.31 -0.60 -22.25
C GLU A 124 -13.41 -0.13 -23.70
N LYS A 125 -13.66 1.17 -23.91
CA LYS A 125 -13.70 1.82 -25.23
C LYS A 125 -12.34 2.26 -25.75
N GLY A 126 -11.24 1.92 -25.07
CA GLY A 126 -9.87 2.27 -25.47
C GLY A 126 -9.43 3.72 -25.13
N ASN A 127 -10.33 4.57 -24.64
CA ASN A 127 -9.97 5.93 -24.23
C ASN A 127 -9.13 5.93 -22.95
N LEU A 128 -8.14 6.82 -22.85
CA LEU A 128 -7.34 7.00 -21.64
C LEU A 128 -8.25 7.45 -20.47
N LYS A 129 -8.21 6.70 -19.37
CA LYS A 129 -8.99 6.91 -18.13
C LYS A 129 -8.63 8.24 -17.49
N LYS A 130 -9.56 8.78 -16.70
CA LYS A 130 -9.30 9.96 -15.86
C LYS A 130 -8.14 9.73 -14.88
N TYR A 131 -8.10 8.53 -14.30
CA TYR A 131 -7.04 8.08 -13.40
C TYR A 131 -6.37 6.81 -13.93
N PRO A 132 -5.37 6.94 -14.83
CA PRO A 132 -4.71 5.78 -15.45
C PRO A 132 -3.79 5.02 -14.48
N LEU A 133 -3.33 5.68 -13.41
CA LEU A 133 -2.47 5.11 -12.38
C LEU A 133 -3.11 5.30 -10.99
N ILE A 134 -2.99 4.28 -10.14
CA ILE A 134 -3.42 4.33 -8.74
C ILE A 134 -2.33 3.72 -7.86
N LEU A 135 -1.72 4.51 -6.97
CA LEU A 135 -0.83 4.02 -5.94
C LEU A 135 -1.67 3.61 -4.74
N LYS A 136 -1.62 2.33 -4.35
CA LYS A 136 -2.17 1.86 -3.07
C LYS A 136 -1.03 1.73 -2.08
N PHE A 137 -1.16 2.32 -0.90
CA PHE A 137 -0.13 2.26 0.14
C PHE A 137 -0.64 1.59 1.41
N LYS A 138 0.29 0.94 2.11
CA LYS A 138 0.06 0.19 3.34
C LYS A 138 1.20 0.47 4.33
N THR A 139 0.88 0.56 5.62
CA THR A 139 1.91 0.71 6.67
C THR A 139 2.12 -0.53 7.53
N LEU A 140 1.17 -1.47 7.51
CA LEU A 140 1.21 -2.74 8.24
C LEU A 140 0.86 -3.90 7.30
N SER A 141 1.39 -5.08 7.58
CA SER A 141 0.84 -6.35 7.06
C SER A 141 -0.52 -6.66 7.68
N ASN A 142 -1.25 -7.62 7.12
CA ASN A 142 -2.51 -8.10 7.71
C ASN A 142 -2.33 -8.67 9.13
N ASP A 143 -1.22 -9.38 9.38
CA ASP A 143 -0.91 -9.93 10.71
C ASP A 143 -0.64 -8.80 11.71
N GLU A 144 0.11 -7.77 11.29
CA GLU A 144 0.36 -6.58 12.11
C GLU A 144 -0.87 -5.72 12.31
N ASP A 145 -1.78 -5.65 11.33
CA ASP A 145 -3.05 -4.95 11.44
C ASP A 145 -3.91 -5.54 12.56
N PHE A 146 -4.07 -6.87 12.56
CA PHE A 146 -4.79 -7.58 13.62
C PHE A 146 -4.18 -7.33 15.01
N ALA A 147 -2.84 -7.34 15.11
CA ALA A 147 -2.14 -7.04 16.37
C ALA A 147 -2.25 -5.56 16.76
N SER A 148 -2.32 -4.64 15.79
CA SER A 148 -2.41 -3.20 16.03
C SER A 148 -3.72 -2.80 16.70
N MET A 149 -4.82 -3.48 16.35
CA MET A 149 -6.13 -3.30 16.98
C MET A 149 -6.09 -3.54 18.49
N ALA A 150 -5.32 -4.54 18.94
CA ALA A 150 -5.18 -4.86 20.36
C ALA A 150 -4.29 -3.85 21.12
N ASN A 151 -3.27 -3.30 20.46
CA ASN A 151 -2.24 -2.46 21.09
C ASN A 151 -2.47 -0.95 20.89
N GLY A 152 -3.55 -0.57 20.21
CA GLY A 152 -3.88 0.84 19.93
C GLY A 152 -2.93 1.54 18.96
N LYS A 153 -2.07 0.80 18.25
CA LYS A 153 -1.18 1.36 17.23
C LYS A 153 -2.04 1.74 16.00
N PRO A 154 -1.89 2.94 15.43
CA PRO A 154 -2.64 3.31 14.24
C PRO A 154 -2.20 2.48 13.03
N ASN A 155 -3.15 1.90 12.32
CA ASN A 155 -2.95 1.38 10.96
C ASN A 155 -3.33 2.47 9.96
N ILE A 156 -2.40 2.85 9.09
CA ILE A 156 -2.61 3.88 8.08
C ILE A 156 -2.44 3.25 6.70
N PHE A 157 -3.43 3.41 5.83
CA PHE A 157 -3.38 2.92 4.46
C PHE A 157 -4.29 3.75 3.56
N GLY A 158 -4.19 3.55 2.25
CA GLY A 158 -5.02 4.32 1.34
C GLY A 158 -4.59 4.23 -0.11
N ASP A 159 -5.00 5.24 -0.86
CA ASP A 159 -4.77 5.34 -2.28
C ASP A 159 -4.55 6.78 -2.76
N ILE A 160 -3.69 6.91 -3.77
CA ILE A 160 -3.44 8.14 -4.53
C ILE A 160 -3.77 7.84 -5.98
N HIS A 161 -4.61 8.69 -6.58
CA HIS A 161 -5.06 8.60 -7.96
C HIS A 161 -4.40 9.71 -8.77
N TYR A 162 -3.67 9.32 -9.81
CA TYR A 162 -2.93 10.24 -10.68
C TYR A 162 -3.76 10.61 -11.90
N LEU A 163 -3.70 11.87 -12.33
CA LEU A 163 -4.25 12.33 -13.60
C LEU A 163 -3.34 11.93 -14.76
N LYS A 164 -3.82 12.14 -15.99
CA LYS A 164 -3.05 11.92 -17.22
C LYS A 164 -1.80 12.80 -17.31
N SER A 165 -1.81 13.96 -16.65
CA SER A 165 -0.67 14.88 -16.54
C SER A 165 0.41 14.40 -15.58
N GLY A 166 0.19 13.32 -14.84
CA GLY A 166 1.09 12.85 -13.79
C GLY A 166 0.81 13.48 -12.42
N ASP A 167 0.02 14.56 -12.37
CA ASP A 167 -0.35 15.20 -11.11
C ASP A 167 -1.24 14.28 -10.26
N ILE A 168 -1.14 14.42 -8.94
CA ILE A 168 -2.10 13.80 -8.02
C ILE A 168 -3.45 14.48 -8.24
N GLY A 169 -4.49 13.73 -8.60
CA GLY A 169 -5.84 14.27 -8.77
C GLY A 169 -6.72 14.04 -7.55
N LYS A 170 -6.57 12.89 -6.89
CA LYS A 170 -7.39 12.49 -5.74
C LYS A 170 -6.57 11.63 -4.79
N TYR A 171 -6.87 11.74 -3.49
CA TYR A 171 -6.32 10.85 -2.47
C TYR A 171 -7.40 10.36 -1.52
N ARG A 172 -7.11 9.24 -0.88
CA ARG A 172 -7.84 8.71 0.28
C ARG A 172 -6.83 8.15 1.27
N VAL A 173 -6.97 8.52 2.54
CA VAL A 173 -6.24 7.99 3.68
C VAL A 173 -7.26 7.43 4.65
N ILE A 174 -7.04 6.19 5.08
CA ILE A 174 -7.80 5.51 6.11
C ILE A 174 -6.86 5.30 7.29
N ILE A 175 -7.32 5.72 8.47
CA ILE A 175 -6.61 5.53 9.73
C ILE A 175 -7.51 4.70 10.63
N TRP A 176 -7.07 3.51 10.99
CA TRP A 176 -7.71 2.68 12.01
C TRP A 176 -6.96 2.80 13.33
N ILE A 177 -7.69 3.15 14.39
CA ILE A 177 -7.14 3.20 15.75
C ILE A 177 -8.10 2.47 16.67
N GLN A 178 -7.64 1.35 17.24
CA GLN A 178 -8.44 0.42 18.05
C GLN A 178 -9.65 -0.09 17.24
N HIS A 179 -10.80 0.59 17.35
CA HIS A 179 -12.06 0.27 16.66
C HIS A 179 -12.68 1.46 15.91
N ASN A 180 -11.96 2.59 15.83
CA ASN A 180 -12.43 3.77 15.11
C ASN A 180 -11.75 3.85 13.76
N MET A 181 -12.55 4.00 12.71
CA MET A 181 -12.08 4.30 11.36
C MET A 181 -12.22 5.80 11.11
N TYR A 182 -11.12 6.43 10.69
CA TYR A 182 -11.11 7.80 10.18
C TYR A 182 -10.78 7.77 8.69
N GLU A 183 -11.63 8.38 7.87
CA GLU A 183 -11.41 8.51 6.43
C GLU A 183 -11.14 9.98 6.09
N ILE A 184 -9.99 10.24 5.47
CA ILE A 184 -9.61 11.54 4.93
C ILE A 184 -9.52 11.40 3.43
N LYS A 185 -10.35 12.13 2.69
CA LYS A 185 -10.36 12.09 1.22
C LYS A 185 -10.49 13.49 0.65
N GLY A 186 -9.86 13.71 -0.50
CA GLY A 186 -9.89 15.01 -1.15
C GLY A 186 -9.34 14.94 -2.57
N ASN A 187 -9.47 16.06 -3.26
CA ASN A 187 -8.81 16.27 -4.56
C ASN A 187 -7.61 17.18 -4.33
N CYS A 188 -6.50 16.88 -5.00
CA CYS A 188 -5.38 17.82 -5.07
C CYS A 188 -5.66 18.76 -6.26
N LYS A 189 -5.50 20.06 -6.03
CA LYS A 189 -5.55 21.10 -7.06
C LYS A 189 -4.13 21.45 -7.47
#